data_AF-A0A5N3V444-F1
#
_entry.id   AF-A0A5N3V444-F1
#
_cell.length_a   1.000
_cell.length_b   1.000
_cell.length_c   1.000
_cell.angle_alpha   90.00
_cell.angle_beta   90.00
_cell.angle_gamma   90.00
#
_symmetry.space_group_name_H-M   'P 1'
#
loop_
_entity.id
_entity.type
_entity.pdbx_description
1 polymer ?
#
loop_
_entity_poly.entity_id
_entity_poly.type
_entity_poly.pdbx_seq_one_letter_code
_entity_poly.pdbx_strand_id
1 'polypeptide(L)' 'SRPALNKDFWDHAEQQHIAAQQKAALQHAHAHSSGYFITQDSAFGNLILPVLPRLDPE' A
#
# COMPACT_ATOMS: atom_id res chain seq x y z
N SER A 1 12.55 18.69 -26.72
CA SER A 1 11.93 18.70 -25.37
C SER A 1 11.58 17.28 -24.97
N ARG A 2 12.19 16.73 -23.91
CA ARG A 2 11.92 15.36 -23.40
C ARG A 2 11.23 15.38 -22.02
N PRO A 3 10.03 15.97 -21.88
CA PRO A 3 9.34 16.02 -20.59
C PRO A 3 8.76 14.65 -20.16
N ALA A 4 8.47 13.75 -21.12
CA ALA A 4 7.83 12.46 -20.84
C ALA A 4 8.70 11.52 -19.98
N LEU A 5 9.98 11.33 -20.37
CA LEU A 5 10.90 10.44 -19.65
C LEU A 5 11.05 10.83 -18.17
N ASN A 6 11.10 12.13 -17.86
CA ASN A 6 11.26 12.58 -16.47
C ASN A 6 10.03 12.26 -15.63
N LYS A 7 8.82 12.34 -16.22
CA LYS A 7 7.57 12.05 -15.52
C LYS A 7 7.46 10.58 -15.14
N ASP A 8 7.83 9.67 -16.03
CA ASP A 8 7.80 8.22 -15.77
C ASP A 8 8.68 7.85 -14.56
N PHE A 9 9.87 8.44 -14.45
CA PHE A 9 10.77 8.22 -13.30
C PHE A 9 10.14 8.68 -11.97
N TRP A 10 9.45 9.83 -11.95
CA TRP A 10 8.79 10.33 -10.75
C TRP A 10 7.60 9.48 -10.35
N ASP A 11 6.77 9.08 -11.31
CA ASP A 11 5.60 8.22 -11.07
C ASP A 11 6.05 6.88 -10.46
N HIS A 12 7.16 6.29 -10.94
CA HIS A 12 7.73 5.08 -10.35
C HIS A 12 8.26 5.30 -8.92
N ALA A 13 8.92 6.43 -8.65
CA ALA A 13 9.43 6.74 -7.33
C ALA A 13 8.29 6.94 -6.31
N GLU A 14 7.20 7.59 -6.72
CA GLU A 14 6.00 7.77 -5.91
C GLU A 14 5.33 6.42 -5.61
N GLN A 15 5.16 5.57 -6.64
CA GLN A 15 4.58 4.25 -6.45
C GLN A 15 5.40 3.37 -5.51
N GLN A 16 6.74 3.44 -5.59
CA GLN A 16 7.65 2.78 -4.64
C GLN A 16 7.46 3.31 -3.21
N HIS A 17 7.31 4.62 -3.04
CA HIS A 17 7.11 5.25 -1.73
C HIS A 17 5.80 4.79 -1.09
N ILE A 18 4.70 4.85 -1.84
CA ILE A 18 3.38 4.42 -1.39
C ILE A 18 3.40 2.93 -1.01
N ALA A 19 4.03 2.08 -1.83
CA ALA A 19 4.15 0.65 -1.54
C ALA A 19 4.95 0.38 -0.24
N ALA A 20 6.01 1.15 0.01
CA ALA A 20 6.78 1.05 1.25
C ALA A 20 5.96 1.44 2.49
N GLN A 21 5.18 2.51 2.40
CA GLN A 21 4.30 2.96 3.48
C GLN A 21 3.21 1.93 3.80
N GLN A 22 2.54 1.41 2.76
CA GLN A 22 1.55 0.35 2.89
C GLN A 22 2.12 -0.89 3.58
N LYS A 23 3.32 -1.33 3.17
CA LYS A 23 4.01 -2.48 3.76
C LYS A 23 4.31 -2.25 5.24
N ALA A 24 4.85 -1.09 5.60
CA ALA A 24 5.19 -0.77 6.99
C ALA A 24 3.93 -0.76 7.88
N ALA A 25 2.83 -0.15 7.42
CA ALA A 25 1.57 -0.11 8.14
C ALA A 25 0.99 -1.53 8.36
N LEU A 26 1.00 -2.37 7.33
CA LEU A 26 0.51 -3.74 7.41
C LEU A 26 1.36 -4.60 8.36
N GLN A 27 2.69 -4.48 8.28
CA GLN A 27 3.61 -5.19 9.19
C GLN A 27 3.39 -4.79 10.66
N HIS A 28 3.21 -3.50 10.93
CA HIS A 28 2.89 -3.02 12.27
C HIS A 28 1.55 -3.58 12.78
N ALA A 29 0.51 -3.61 11.92
CA ALA A 29 -0.78 -4.19 12.28
C ALA A 29 -0.66 -5.69 12.61
N HIS A 30 0.07 -6.48 11.82
CA HIS A 30 0.30 -7.90 12.09
C HIS A 30 1.08 -8.15 13.39
N ALA A 31 1.98 -7.25 13.78
CA ALA A 31 2.74 -7.38 15.02
C ALA A 31 1.92 -7.07 16.28
N HIS A 32 0.88 -6.25 16.15
CA HIS A 32 0.15 -5.69 17.30
C HIS A 32 -1.36 -6.00 17.32
N SER A 33 -1.88 -6.68 16.29
CA SER A 33 -3.30 -7.01 16.16
C SER A 33 -3.47 -8.39 15.53
N SER A 34 -4.52 -9.10 15.97
CA SER A 34 -4.96 -10.37 15.38
C SER A 34 -6.01 -10.18 14.28
N GLY A 35 -6.31 -8.94 13.89
CA GLY A 35 -7.27 -8.63 12.83
C GLY A 35 -6.73 -8.95 11.43
N TYR A 36 -7.66 -9.07 10.46
CA TYR A 36 -7.32 -9.18 9.05
C TYR A 36 -7.28 -7.80 8.41
N PHE A 37 -6.16 -7.47 7.77
CA PHE A 37 -5.92 -6.17 7.15
C PHE A 37 -5.51 -6.32 5.69
N ILE A 38 -5.92 -5.37 4.86
CA ILE A 38 -5.42 -5.18 3.49
C ILE A 38 -4.84 -3.79 3.35
N THR A 39 -3.94 -3.58 2.39
CA THR A 39 -3.40 -2.26 2.09
C THR A 39 -4.31 -1.47 1.16
N GLN A 40 -4.18 -0.13 1.20
CA GLN A 40 -4.77 0.79 0.23
C GLN A 40 -3.78 1.92 -0.10
N ASP A 41 -3.96 2.53 -1.26
CA ASP A 41 -3.26 3.73 -1.73
C ASP A 41 -3.92 5.03 -1.23
N SER A 42 -4.44 5.01 0.00
CA SER A 42 -5.14 6.17 0.56
C SER A 42 -4.19 7.33 0.88
N ALA A 43 -4.43 8.49 0.28
CA ALA A 43 -3.76 9.75 0.61
C ALA A 43 -4.25 10.41 1.92
N PHE A 44 -5.24 9.81 2.60
CA PHE A 44 -5.89 10.38 3.79
C PHE A 44 -5.68 9.55 5.05
N GLY A 45 -4.61 8.75 5.10
CA GLY A 45 -4.23 7.99 6.29
C GLY A 45 -4.86 6.60 6.43
N ASN A 46 -5.68 6.15 5.47
CA ASN A 46 -6.22 4.79 5.46
C ASN A 46 -5.31 3.81 4.70
N LEU A 47 -4.02 3.76 5.07
CA LEU A 47 -3.03 2.90 4.38
C LEU A 47 -3.34 1.40 4.53
N ILE A 48 -4.09 1.03 5.57
CA ILE A 48 -4.64 -0.31 5.78
C ILE A 48 -6.11 -0.22 6.18
N LEU A 49 -6.90 -1.22 5.80
CA LEU A 49 -8.29 -1.37 6.22
C LEU A 49 -8.53 -2.73 6.89
N PRO A 50 -9.27 -2.77 8.01
CA PRO A 50 -9.74 -4.03 8.58
C PRO A 50 -10.81 -4.64 7.67
N VAL A 51 -10.72 -5.94 7.40
CA VAL A 51 -11.64 -6.66 6.53
C VAL A 51 -11.96 -8.05 7.10
N LEU A 52 -12.94 -8.73 6.50
CA LEU A 52 -13.13 -10.16 6.74
C LEU A 52 -12.02 -10.97 6.02
N PRO A 53 -11.65 -12.16 6.54
CA PRO A 53 -10.70 -13.05 5.87
C PRO A 53 -11.15 -13.36 4.45
N ARG A 54 -10.21 -13.32 3.50
CA ARG A 54 -10.46 -13.85 2.14
C ARG A 54 -10.15 -15.34 2.18
N LEU A 55 -11.13 -16.15 1.79
CA LEU A 55 -10.96 -17.58 1.57
C LEU A 55 -10.77 -17.77 0.07
N ASP A 56 -9.71 -18.45 -0.33
CA ASP A 56 -9.56 -18.86 -1.72
C ASP A 56 -10.68 -19.86 -2.07
N PRO A 57 -11.36 -19.72 -3.21
CA PRO A 57 -12.26 -20.77 -3.68
C PRO A 57 -11.43 -22.03 -3.98
N GLU A 58 -11.86 -23.18 -3.44
CA GLU A 58 -11.27 -24.49 -3.78
C GLU A 58 -11.39 -24.82 -5.27
#